data_AF-X1R9J3-F1
#
_entry.id   AF-X1R9J3-F1
#
_cell.length_a   1.000
_cell.length_b   1.000
_cell.length_c   1.000
_cell.angle_alpha   90.00
_cell.angle_beta   90.00
_cell.angle_gamma   90.00
#
_symmetry.space_group_name_H-M   'P 1'
#
loop_
_entity.id
_entity.type
_entity.pdbx_description
1 polymer ?
#
loop_
_entity_poly.entity_id
_entity_poly.type
_entity_poly.pdbx_seq_one_letter_code
_entity_poly.pdbx_strand_id
1 'polypeptide(L)' 'MRIKVVLHYLGLLIAIVGLSMLLPLGFSLFYGEPDYLAFAISTGISVVSGWLLWRLTS' A
#
# COMPACT_ATOMS: atom_id res chain seq x y z
N MET A 1 24.24 7.88 8.41
CA MET A 1 22.76 7.85 8.29
C MET A 1 22.21 6.56 8.87
N ARG A 2 21.11 6.57 9.64
CA ARG A 2 20.51 5.36 10.21
C ARG A 2 19.44 4.79 9.26
N ILE A 3 19.88 4.07 8.24
CA ILE A 3 19.04 3.50 7.17
C ILE A 3 17.90 2.61 7.72
N LYS A 4 18.13 1.92 8.84
CA LYS A 4 17.10 1.15 9.54
C LYS A 4 15.89 2.00 9.98
N VAL A 5 16.15 3.20 10.50
CA VAL A 5 15.06 4.09 10.94
C VAL A 5 14.27 4.59 9.72
N VAL A 6 14.96 4.91 8.62
CA VAL A 6 14.32 5.37 7.38
C VAL A 6 13.42 4.29 6.80
N LEU A 7 13.90 3.05 6.67
CA LEU A 7 13.09 1.94 6.14
C LEU A 7 11.86 1.64 7.00
N HIS A 8 11.96 1.79 8.33
CA HIS A 8 10.85 1.55 9.24
C HIS A 8 9.70 2.56 9.01
N TYR A 9 10.00 3.86 8.97
CA TYR A 9 8.99 4.89 8.67
C TYR A 9 8.49 4.81 7.23
N LEU A 10 9.38 4.49 6.29
CA LEU A 10 9.02 4.33 4.89
C LEU A 10 8.04 3.17 4.69
N GLY A 11 8.28 2.02 5.34
CA GLY A 11 7.38 0.86 5.30
C GLY A 11 5.99 1.19 5.85
N LEU A 12 5.92 1.93 6.97
CA LEU A 12 4.66 2.38 7.55
C LEU A 12 3.91 3.35 6.62
N LEU A 13 4.61 4.31 6.01
CA LEU A 13 4.05 5.22 5.02
C LEU A 13 3.50 4.49 3.80
N ILE A 14 4.26 3.54 3.24
CA ILE A 14 3.83 2.74 2.08
C ILE A 14 2.59 1.91 2.42
N ALA A 15 2.52 1.32 3.61
CA ALA A 15 1.34 0.56 4.05
C ALA A 15 0.08 1.44 4.16
N ILE A 16 0.22 2.66 4.70
CA ILE A 16 -0.88 3.63 4.81
C ILE A 16 -1.32 4.10 3.42
N VAL A 17 -0.38 4.40 2.51
CA VAL A 17 -0.68 4.78 1.13
C VAL A 17 -1.40 3.64 0.40
N GLY A 18 -0.93 2.40 0.56
CA GLY A 18 -1.61 1.22 0.03
C GLY A 18 -3.05 1.11 0.54
N LEU A 19 -3.28 1.30 1.85
CA LEU A 19 -4.64 1.32 2.42
C LEU A 19 -5.50 2.45 1.86
N SER A 20 -4.92 3.64 1.58
CA SER A 20 -5.66 4.75 0.99
C SER A 20 -6.18 4.44 -0.42
N MET A 21 -5.53 3.52 -1.15
CA MET A 21 -5.98 3.05 -2.46
C MET A 21 -7.21 2.11 -2.38
N LEU A 22 -7.63 1.65 -1.18
CA LEU A 22 -8.92 0.97 -1.01
C LEU A 22 -10.11 1.89 -1.29
N LEU A 23 -9.98 3.20 -1.07
CA LEU A 23 -11.04 4.16 -1.41
C LEU A 23 -11.32 4.18 -2.93
N PRO A 24 -10.36 4.51 -3.81
CA PRO A 24 -10.60 4.51 -5.25
C PRO A 24 -10.96 3.12 -5.79
N LEU A 25 -10.47 2.04 -5.19
CA LEU A 25 -10.91 0.67 -5.53
C LEU A 25 -12.40 0.48 -5.27
N GLY A 26 -12.88 0.88 -4.09
CA GLY A 26 -14.30 0.82 -3.74
C GLY A 26 -15.17 1.67 -4.68
N PHE A 27 -14.70 2.85 -5.07
CA PHE A 27 -15.38 3.70 -6.06
C PHE A 27 -15.40 3.06 -7.45
N SER A 28 -14.26 2.56 -7.93
CA SER A 28 -14.16 1.89 -9.24
C SER A 28 -15.08 0.67 -9.33
N LEU A 29 -15.20 -0.10 -8.24
CA LEU A 29 -16.11 -1.25 -8.15
C LEU A 29 -17.58 -0.83 -8.11
N PHE A 30 -17.90 0.32 -7.51
CA PHE A 30 -19.25 0.88 -7.50
C PHE A 30 -19.68 1.44 -8.87
N TYR A 31 -18.76 2.08 -9.60
CA TYR A 31 -19.01 2.62 -10.94
C TYR A 31 -18.87 1.56 -12.06
N GLY A 32 -18.38 0.36 -11.75
CA GLY A 32 -18.20 -0.72 -12.71
C GLY A 32 -17.07 -0.47 -13.71
N GLU A 33 -16.11 0.38 -13.35
CA GLU A 33 -14.98 0.71 -14.21
C GLU A 33 -13.99 -0.46 -14.25
N PRO A 34 -13.44 -0.83 -15.43
CA PRO A 34 -12.55 -1.98 -15.57
C PRO A 34 -11.23 -1.87 -14.79
N ASP A 35 -10.91 -0.69 -14.26
CA ASP A 35 -9.66 -0.39 -13.57
C ASP A 35 -9.59 -0.96 -12.14
N TYR A 36 -10.68 -1.53 -11.62
CA TYR A 36 -10.74 -2.10 -10.27
C TYR A 36 -9.67 -3.17 -10.03
N LEU A 37 -9.32 -3.96 -11.06
CA LEU A 37 -8.26 -4.97 -10.97
C LEU A 37 -6.87 -4.34 -10.79
N ALA A 38 -6.58 -3.26 -11.52
CA ALA A 38 -5.30 -2.56 -11.41
C ALA A 38 -5.15 -1.92 -10.03
N PHE A 39 -6.23 -1.34 -9.50
CA PHE A 39 -6.26 -0.80 -8.14
C PHE A 39 -6.12 -1.89 -7.09
N ALA A 40 -6.79 -3.05 -7.25
CA ALA A 40 -6.68 -4.18 -6.32
C ALA A 40 -5.26 -4.74 -6.24
N ILE A 41 -4.62 -4.96 -7.38
CA ILE A 41 -3.25 -5.49 -7.43
C ILE A 41 -2.27 -4.47 -6.84
N SER A 42 -2.38 -3.19 -7.21
CA SER A 42 -1.49 -2.13 -6.72
C SER A 42 -1.64 -1.91 -5.21
N THR A 43 -2.88 -1.95 -4.72
CA THR A 43 -3.20 -1.88 -3.28
C THR A 43 -2.57 -3.04 -2.54
N GLY A 44 -2.78 -4.27 -3.02
CA GLY A 44 -2.22 -5.47 -2.39
C GLY A 44 -0.70 -5.44 -2.32
N ILE A 45 -0.02 -5.10 -3.43
CA ILE A 45 1.45 -5.02 -3.48
C ILE A 45 1.96 -3.92 -2.55
N SER A 46 1.32 -2.75 -2.53
CA SER A 46 1.75 -1.62 -1.68
C SER A 46 1.59 -1.95 -0.19
N VAL A 47 0.43 -2.48 0.21
CA VAL A 47 0.19 -2.88 1.61
C VAL A 47 1.16 -3.99 2.05
N VAL A 48 1.32 -5.03 1.22
CA VAL A 48 2.19 -6.17 1.55
C VAL A 48 3.65 -5.74 1.62
N SER A 49 4.14 -4.97 0.65
CA SER A 49 5.53 -4.49 0.64
C SER A 49 5.82 -3.51 1.79
N GLY A 50 4.92 -2.58 2.06
CA GLY A 50 5.03 -1.66 3.20
C GLY A 50 5.05 -2.40 4.55
N TRP A 51 4.16 -3.37 4.73
CA TRP A 51 4.12 -4.20 5.93
C TRP A 51 5.37 -5.08 6.08
N LEU A 52 5.85 -5.69 5.00
CA LEU A 52 7.07 -6.50 4.99
C LEU A 52 8.30 -5.66 5.38
N LEU A 53 8.44 -4.46 4.82
CA LEU A 53 9.52 -3.52 5.11
C LEU A 53 9.49 -3.06 6.57
N TRP A 54 8.29 -2.75 7.09
CA TRP A 54 8.10 -2.38 8.48
C TRP A 54 8.51 -3.52 9.43
N ARG A 55 8.07 -4.76 9.15
CA ARG A 55 8.37 -5.94 9.97
C ARG A 55 9.84 -6.34 9.97
N LEU A 56 10.52 -6.26 8.81
CA LEU A 56 11.94 -6.62 8.68
C LEU A 56 12.88 -5.57 9.29
N THR A 57 12.39 -4.35 9.50
CA THR A 57 13.20 -3.23 10.00
C THR A 57 12.78 -2.79 11.41
N SER A 58 11.87 -3.52 12.05
CA SER A 58 11.47 -3.31 13.45
C SER A 58 12.44 -3.96 14.45
#